data_AF-A0AAN7VCC5-F1
#
_entry.id   AF-A0AAN7VCC5-F1
#
_cell.length_a   1.000
_cell.length_b   1.000
_cell.length_c   1.000
_cell.angle_alpha   90.00
_cell.angle_beta   90.00
_cell.angle_gamma   90.00
#
_symmetry.space_group_name_H-M   'P 1'
#
loop_
_entity.id
_entity.type
_entity.pdbx_description
1 polymer ?
#
loop_
_entity_poly.entity_id
_entity_poly.type
_entity_poly.pdbx_seq_one_letter_code
_entity_poly.pdbx_strand_id
1 'polypeptide(L)'
;MLSAFLLLLEVTLAYTMLVEKNPYCALGCDFGDGVLNHTVCERGVNKCGPAPICGSNFKVVKLTDKLRQMILNFHNALRCRVALGKETRGKQPPAKNMRVMTYDKELEFIAQCWANACDGTSLKHDKCRRTKKHEHNGQNLGYINSSANNINITLAMQQLIMHWYNEVALYNSEWIYDTQDRGVKVGHYTQMVWADTHKIGCGAVHYTVNKSDGSKWYEFLFVCNYGPGGNYLGEPVYKPGTPGSGCTDKLASSNRCGMCGRFTNASADDGYQPFFKL
;
A
#
# COMPACT_ATOMS: atom_id res chain seq x y z
N MET A 1 -2.15 -18.82 44.21
CA MET A 1 -2.59 -17.44 43.91
C MET A 1 -1.44 -16.47 43.66
N LEU A 2 -0.38 -16.42 44.49
CA LEU A 2 0.78 -15.53 44.28
C LEU A 2 1.48 -15.70 42.91
N SER A 3 1.69 -16.93 42.46
CA SER A 3 2.39 -17.22 41.20
C SER A 3 1.66 -16.71 39.95
N ALA A 4 0.32 -16.78 39.91
CA ALA A 4 -0.47 -16.27 38.79
C ALA A 4 -0.45 -14.73 38.74
N PHE A 5 -0.45 -14.07 39.91
CA PHE A 5 -0.33 -12.62 40.02
C PHE A 5 1.04 -12.10 39.57
N LEU A 6 2.12 -12.78 39.95
CA LEU A 6 3.49 -12.47 39.49
C LEU A 6 3.62 -12.62 37.97
N LEU A 7 3.09 -13.71 37.40
CA LEU A 7 3.04 -13.92 35.95
C LEU A 7 2.25 -12.83 35.22
N LEU A 8 1.09 -12.44 35.74
CA LEU A 8 0.28 -11.34 35.18
C LEU A 8 1.03 -9.99 35.23
N LEU A 9 1.76 -9.72 36.32
CA LEU A 9 2.55 -8.51 36.47
C LEU A 9 3.75 -8.46 35.50
N GLU A 10 4.45 -9.58 35.33
CA GLU A 10 5.58 -9.67 34.37
C GLU A 10 5.11 -9.52 32.92
N VAL A 11 3.98 -10.14 32.56
CA VAL A 11 3.40 -10.01 31.23
C VAL A 11 2.95 -8.56 30.96
N THR A 12 2.36 -7.88 31.95
CA THR A 12 1.95 -6.47 31.81
C THR A 12 3.14 -5.51 31.76
N LEU A 13 4.23 -5.77 32.51
CA LEU A 13 5.48 -4.99 32.40
C LEU A 13 6.17 -5.19 31.04
N ALA A 14 6.26 -6.43 30.55
CA ALA A 14 6.85 -6.73 29.26
C ALA A 14 6.04 -6.10 28.11
N TYR A 15 4.71 -6.10 28.24
CA TYR A 15 3.78 -5.44 27.34
C TYR A 15 4.01 -3.93 27.28
N THR A 16 4.02 -3.25 28.44
CA THR A 16 4.20 -1.79 28.52
C THR A 16 5.54 -1.35 27.95
N MET A 17 6.63 -2.06 28.28
CA MET A 17 7.97 -1.78 27.75
C MET A 17 8.10 -1.96 26.22
N LEU A 18 7.38 -2.92 25.62
CA LEU A 18 7.39 -3.13 24.16
C LEU A 18 6.63 -2.04 23.42
N VAL A 19 5.50 -1.60 23.96
CA VAL A 19 4.67 -0.54 23.38
C VAL A 19 5.37 0.81 23.49
N GLU A 20 5.97 1.13 24.64
CA GLU A 20 6.70 2.40 24.86
C GLU A 20 7.91 2.58 23.92
N LYS A 21 8.58 1.49 23.52
CA LYS A 21 9.76 1.54 22.64
C LYS A 21 9.43 1.53 21.15
N ASN A 22 8.16 1.32 20.77
CA ASN A 22 7.75 1.26 19.38
C ASN A 22 7.69 2.67 18.79
N PRO A 23 8.60 3.04 17.86
CA PRO A 23 8.69 4.41 17.35
C PRO A 23 7.42 4.84 16.59
N TYR A 24 6.62 3.87 16.12
CA TYR A 24 5.35 4.14 15.46
C TYR A 24 4.25 4.59 16.42
N CYS A 25 4.38 4.37 17.73
CA CYS A 25 3.44 4.89 18.72
C CYS A 25 3.50 6.41 18.87
N ALA A 26 4.60 7.04 18.44
CA ALA A 26 4.71 8.49 18.31
C ALA A 26 4.22 9.03 16.94
N LEU A 27 3.81 8.14 16.02
CA LEU A 27 3.37 8.48 14.66
C LEU A 27 1.86 8.32 14.49
N GLY A 28 1.10 8.79 15.47
CA GLY A 28 -0.35 8.88 15.35
C GLY A 28 -0.79 9.79 14.21
N CYS A 29 -2.00 9.54 13.71
CA CYS A 29 -2.63 10.35 12.68
C CYS A 29 -3.69 11.23 13.33
N ASP A 30 -3.50 12.55 13.25
CA ASP A 30 -4.43 13.54 13.77
C ASP A 30 -5.37 13.99 12.65
N PHE A 31 -6.67 13.76 12.84
CA PHE A 31 -7.72 14.16 11.89
C PHE A 31 -8.60 15.30 12.45
N GLY A 32 -8.21 15.91 13.57
CA GLY A 32 -8.92 17.01 14.22
C GLY A 32 -9.97 16.60 15.26
N ASP A 33 -10.37 15.32 15.29
CA ASP A 33 -11.28 14.72 16.29
C ASP A 33 -10.57 13.78 17.27
N GLY A 34 -9.24 13.71 17.18
CA GLY A 34 -8.38 12.89 18.03
C GLY A 34 -7.18 12.34 17.26
N VAL A 35 -6.26 11.73 18.00
CA VAL A 35 -5.08 11.07 17.42
C VAL A 35 -5.34 9.57 17.35
N LEU A 36 -5.43 9.04 16.12
CA LEU A 36 -5.57 7.62 15.88
C LEU A 36 -4.22 6.92 15.99
N ASN A 37 -4.21 5.78 16.68
CA ASN A 37 -3.02 4.95 16.81
C ASN A 37 -2.55 4.44 15.45
N HIS A 38 -1.23 4.48 15.26
CA HIS A 38 -0.59 3.90 14.09
C HIS A 38 -0.78 2.37 14.06
N THR A 39 -0.98 1.78 12.87
CA THR A 39 -1.18 0.33 12.70
C THR A 39 -0.11 -0.52 13.38
N VAL A 40 1.16 -0.16 13.20
CA VAL A 40 2.29 -0.85 13.84
C VAL A 40 2.30 -0.66 15.37
N CYS A 41 1.80 0.47 15.88
CA CYS A 41 1.68 0.70 17.32
C CYS A 41 0.58 -0.17 17.93
N GLU A 42 -0.62 -0.10 17.36
CA GLU A 42 -1.78 -0.90 17.78
C GLU A 42 -1.46 -2.39 17.81
N ARG A 43 -0.61 -2.84 16.87
CA ARG A 43 -0.17 -4.23 16.73
C ARG A 43 1.19 -4.53 17.33
N GLY A 44 1.72 -3.66 18.19
CA GLY A 44 3.02 -3.87 18.83
C GLY A 44 3.04 -5.14 19.70
N VAL A 45 1.89 -5.47 20.28
CA VAL A 45 1.70 -6.54 21.27
C VAL A 45 1.96 -7.93 20.69
N ASN A 46 1.59 -8.14 19.43
CA ASN A 46 1.87 -9.36 18.67
C ASN A 46 3.01 -9.17 17.67
N LYS A 47 3.76 -8.06 17.75
CA LYS A 47 4.86 -7.69 16.85
C LYS A 47 4.44 -7.75 15.38
N CYS A 48 3.25 -7.25 15.08
CA CYS A 48 2.61 -7.36 13.76
C CYS A 48 2.42 -8.81 13.26
N GLY A 49 2.43 -9.82 14.12
CA GLY A 49 2.11 -11.20 13.77
C GLY A 49 0.65 -11.38 13.33
N PRO A 50 0.24 -12.58 12.89
CA PRO A 50 -1.13 -12.84 12.46
C PRO A 50 -2.14 -12.53 13.56
N ALA A 51 -3.23 -11.88 13.20
CA ALA A 51 -4.38 -11.78 14.08
C ALA A 51 -5.10 -13.13 14.19
N PRO A 52 -5.83 -13.41 15.30
CA PRO A 52 -6.53 -14.68 15.49
C PRO A 52 -7.49 -15.04 14.34
N ILE A 53 -8.12 -14.04 13.72
CA ILE A 53 -9.08 -14.21 12.62
C ILE A 53 -8.44 -14.76 11.32
N CYS A 54 -7.11 -14.65 11.16
CA CYS A 54 -6.41 -15.22 10.01
C CYS A 54 -6.50 -16.76 9.95
N GLY A 55 -6.78 -17.41 11.08
CA GLY A 55 -6.83 -18.86 11.19
C GLY A 55 -5.47 -19.55 11.09
N SER A 56 -5.47 -20.88 11.21
CA SER A 56 -4.25 -21.68 11.34
C SER A 56 -3.42 -21.85 10.06
N ASN A 57 -3.99 -21.53 8.88
CA ASN A 57 -3.30 -21.65 7.59
C ASN A 57 -2.66 -20.34 7.13
N PHE A 58 -2.59 -19.34 8.01
CA PHE A 58 -1.94 -18.07 7.74
C PHE A 58 -0.48 -18.25 7.32
N LYS A 59 -0.09 -17.55 6.27
CA LYS A 59 1.28 -17.46 5.78
C LYS A 59 1.55 -16.05 5.28
N VAL A 60 2.64 -15.45 5.76
CA VAL A 60 3.21 -14.25 5.13
C VAL A 60 3.78 -14.65 3.77
N VAL A 61 3.47 -13.86 2.75
CA VAL A 61 4.09 -13.99 1.43
C VAL A 61 5.33 -13.11 1.39
N LYS A 62 6.50 -13.73 1.54
CA LYS A 62 7.78 -13.02 1.50
C LYS A 62 8.01 -12.39 0.12
N LEU A 63 8.01 -11.06 0.06
CA LEU A 63 8.41 -10.34 -1.14
C LEU A 63 9.92 -10.45 -1.33
N THR A 64 10.33 -11.14 -2.39
CA THR A 64 11.73 -11.14 -2.85
C THR A 64 12.01 -9.89 -3.66
N ASP A 65 13.28 -9.55 -3.89
CA ASP A 65 13.64 -8.39 -4.72
C ASP A 65 13.08 -8.50 -6.15
N LYS A 66 12.96 -9.73 -6.67
CA LYS A 66 12.29 -9.99 -7.94
C LYS A 66 10.81 -9.59 -7.92
N LEU A 67 10.10 -9.90 -6.83
CA LEU A 67 8.69 -9.50 -6.67
C LEU A 67 8.56 -7.99 -6.47
N ARG A 68 9.42 -7.38 -5.64
CA ARG A 68 9.47 -5.91 -5.46
C ARG A 68 9.70 -5.19 -6.77
N GLN A 69 10.67 -5.65 -7.56
CA GLN A 69 10.97 -5.09 -8.87
C GLN A 69 9.82 -5.27 -9.85
N MET A 70 9.15 -6.42 -9.82
CA MET A 70 7.97 -6.66 -10.65
C MET A 70 6.84 -5.69 -10.32
N ILE A 71 6.52 -5.49 -9.03
CA ILE A 71 5.54 -4.50 -8.58
C ILE A 71 5.91 -3.10 -9.09
N LEU A 72 7.17 -2.70 -8.91
CA LEU A 72 7.67 -1.38 -9.33
C LEU A 72 7.59 -1.20 -10.86
N ASN A 73 7.96 -2.24 -11.62
CA ASN A 73 7.92 -2.23 -13.07
C ASN A 73 6.50 -2.06 -13.60
N PHE A 74 5.53 -2.81 -13.05
CA PHE A 74 4.12 -2.66 -13.44
C PHE A 74 3.63 -1.23 -13.16
N HIS A 75 3.83 -0.71 -11.95
CA HIS A 75 3.39 0.64 -11.59
C HIS A 75 4.03 1.70 -12.50
N ASN A 76 5.34 1.68 -12.69
CA ASN A 76 6.02 2.66 -13.53
C ASN A 76 5.70 2.51 -15.01
N ALA A 77 5.48 1.30 -15.53
CA ALA A 77 5.07 1.10 -16.93
C ALA A 77 3.66 1.67 -17.19
N LEU A 78 2.74 1.47 -16.24
CA LEU A 78 1.39 2.01 -16.32
C LEU A 78 1.36 3.54 -16.16
N ARG A 79 2.15 4.09 -15.22
CA ARG A 79 2.37 5.54 -15.10
C ARG A 79 2.99 6.15 -16.35
N CYS A 80 3.98 5.47 -16.95
CA CYS A 80 4.59 5.86 -18.23
C CYS A 80 3.56 5.90 -19.36
N ARG A 81 2.68 4.89 -19.44
CA ARG A 81 1.61 4.84 -20.44
C ARG A 81 0.67 6.04 -20.33
N VAL A 82 0.24 6.39 -19.11
CA VAL A 82 -0.60 7.57 -18.86
C VAL A 82 0.17 8.86 -19.13
N ALA A 83 1.39 8.99 -18.62
CA ALA A 83 2.21 10.19 -18.79
C ALA A 83 2.44 10.54 -20.26
N LEU A 84 2.69 9.53 -21.11
CA LEU A 84 2.84 9.69 -22.55
C LEU A 84 1.53 9.91 -23.32
N GLY A 85 0.37 9.92 -22.66
CA GLY A 85 -0.94 10.02 -23.31
C GLY A 85 -1.30 8.78 -24.16
N LYS A 86 -0.73 7.61 -23.83
CA LYS A 86 -0.97 6.35 -24.57
C LYS A 86 -2.11 5.51 -24.00
N GLU A 87 -2.72 5.93 -22.88
CA GLU A 87 -3.93 5.32 -22.35
C GLU A 87 -5.16 5.95 -22.98
N THR A 88 -5.84 5.21 -23.84
CA THR A 88 -7.00 5.71 -24.60
C THR A 88 -8.30 5.59 -23.83
N ARG A 89 -8.38 4.70 -22.84
CA ARG A 89 -9.56 4.54 -21.97
C ARG A 89 -9.66 5.74 -21.02
N GLY A 90 -10.88 6.20 -20.74
CA GLY A 90 -11.11 7.37 -19.90
C GLY A 90 -10.55 8.70 -20.45
N LYS A 91 -10.11 8.71 -21.72
CA LYS A 91 -9.56 9.89 -22.43
C LYS A 91 -8.44 10.58 -21.66
N GLN A 92 -7.51 9.81 -21.10
CA GLN A 92 -6.44 10.32 -20.24
C GLN A 92 -5.51 11.29 -21.00
N PRO A 93 -5.40 12.56 -20.59
CA PRO A 93 -4.43 13.46 -21.18
C PRO A 93 -2.99 13.07 -20.77
N PRO A 94 -1.97 13.42 -21.56
CA PRO A 94 -0.57 13.24 -21.15
C PRO A 94 -0.27 14.07 -19.90
N ALA A 95 0.66 13.59 -19.08
CA ALA A 95 1.01 14.21 -17.80
C ALA A 95 2.37 14.91 -17.88
N LYS A 96 2.43 16.17 -17.46
CA LYS A 96 3.70 16.92 -17.47
C LYS A 96 4.57 16.71 -16.23
N ASN A 97 4.02 16.23 -15.12
CA ASN A 97 4.69 16.18 -13.81
C ASN A 97 4.68 14.78 -13.14
N MET A 98 4.35 13.71 -13.88
CA MET A 98 4.26 12.36 -13.31
C MET A 98 5.62 11.90 -12.77
N ARG A 99 5.76 11.64 -11.47
CA ARG A 99 7.03 11.18 -10.89
C ARG A 99 7.26 9.68 -11.13
N VAL A 100 8.52 9.31 -11.33
CA VAL A 100 8.95 7.92 -11.27
C VAL A 100 8.80 7.42 -9.84
N MET A 101 8.18 6.25 -9.68
CA MET A 101 8.04 5.57 -8.40
C MET A 101 9.30 4.77 -8.08
N THR A 102 9.66 4.71 -6.80
CA THR A 102 10.76 3.91 -6.26
C THR A 102 10.25 3.06 -5.10
N TYR A 103 10.89 1.93 -4.83
CA TYR A 103 10.46 1.04 -3.75
C TYR A 103 10.88 1.58 -2.38
N ASP A 104 10.08 1.33 -1.34
CA ASP A 104 10.30 1.81 0.02
C ASP A 104 9.96 0.69 1.03
N LYS A 105 10.97 0.20 1.76
CA LYS A 105 10.80 -0.94 2.68
C LYS A 105 10.10 -0.57 3.99
N GLU A 106 10.05 0.71 4.38
CA GLU A 106 9.24 1.17 5.52
C GLU A 106 7.76 1.00 5.18
N LEU A 107 7.35 1.46 3.98
CA LEU A 107 5.99 1.27 3.49
C LEU A 107 5.61 -0.21 3.32
N GLU A 108 6.53 -1.07 2.86
CA GLU A 108 6.33 -2.53 2.80
C GLU A 108 6.07 -3.10 4.18
N PHE A 109 6.89 -2.73 5.17
CA PHE A 109 6.74 -3.21 6.54
C PHE A 109 5.38 -2.82 7.14
N ILE A 110 4.95 -1.57 6.95
CA ILE A 110 3.64 -1.10 7.43
C ILE A 110 2.50 -1.82 6.70
N ALA A 111 2.60 -1.98 5.37
CA ALA A 111 1.60 -2.69 4.57
C ALA A 111 1.49 -4.17 4.97
N GLN A 112 2.62 -4.83 5.25
CA GLN A 112 2.65 -6.20 5.74
C GLN A 112 2.06 -6.31 7.15
N CYS A 113 2.38 -5.35 8.03
CA CYS A 113 1.76 -5.29 9.35
C CYS A 113 0.24 -5.19 9.24
N TRP A 114 -0.30 -4.38 8.32
CA TRP A 114 -1.74 -4.34 8.06
C TRP A 114 -2.28 -5.65 7.48
N ALA A 115 -1.63 -6.21 6.46
CA ALA A 115 -2.05 -7.45 5.80
C ALA A 115 -2.17 -8.61 6.80
N ASN A 116 -1.30 -8.65 7.82
CA ASN A 116 -1.34 -9.65 8.89
C ASN A 116 -2.60 -9.54 9.78
N ALA A 117 -3.49 -8.56 9.57
CA ALA A 117 -4.73 -8.37 10.35
C ALA A 117 -5.81 -9.35 9.93
N CYS A 118 -5.83 -9.67 8.63
CA CYS A 118 -6.92 -10.41 8.01
C CYS A 118 -8.30 -9.89 8.46
N ASP A 119 -8.50 -8.56 8.56
CA ASP A 119 -9.55 -7.86 9.34
C ASP A 119 -11.01 -8.09 8.86
N GLY A 120 -11.41 -9.36 8.63
CA GLY A 120 -12.76 -9.88 8.43
C GLY A 120 -13.53 -9.36 7.21
N THR A 121 -13.06 -8.30 6.60
CA THR A 121 -13.67 -7.53 5.52
C THR A 121 -12.58 -7.25 4.50
N SER A 122 -12.57 -8.05 3.44
CA SER A 122 -11.63 -7.87 2.34
C SER A 122 -11.78 -6.43 1.80
N LEU A 123 -10.67 -5.72 1.66
CA LEU A 123 -10.57 -4.30 1.23
C LEU A 123 -10.76 -3.21 2.30
N LYS A 124 -10.86 -3.53 3.59
CA LYS A 124 -10.82 -2.49 4.62
C LYS A 124 -9.42 -1.89 4.78
N HIS A 125 -9.36 -0.56 4.79
CA HIS A 125 -8.15 0.20 5.04
C HIS A 125 -7.85 0.30 6.54
N ASP A 126 -6.57 0.26 6.94
CA ASP A 126 -6.17 0.72 8.27
C ASP A 126 -6.41 2.22 8.45
N LYS A 127 -6.48 2.69 9.70
CA LYS A 127 -6.77 4.09 9.98
C LYS A 127 -5.54 4.99 9.93
N CYS A 128 -4.37 4.48 10.30
CA CYS A 128 -3.14 5.27 10.35
C CYS A 128 -1.89 4.49 9.94
N ARG A 129 -1.27 4.94 8.84
CA ARG A 129 -0.07 4.34 8.22
C ARG A 129 1.02 5.38 7.91
N ARG A 130 1.09 6.40 8.77
CA ARG A 130 2.01 7.53 8.66
C ARG A 130 3.48 7.06 8.72
N THR A 131 4.35 7.74 7.99
CA THR A 131 5.80 7.65 8.20
C THR A 131 6.32 8.97 8.75
N LYS A 132 7.58 9.02 9.18
CA LYS A 132 8.21 10.31 9.55
C LYS A 132 8.26 11.30 8.39
N LYS A 133 8.35 10.80 7.15
CA LYS A 133 8.49 11.63 5.94
C LYS A 133 7.15 12.13 5.40
N HIS A 134 6.09 11.34 5.55
CA HIS A 134 4.78 11.66 5.00
C HIS A 134 3.69 11.37 6.03
N GLU A 135 2.95 12.41 6.41
CA GLU A 135 1.86 12.33 7.38
C GLU A 135 0.72 11.43 6.87
N HIS A 136 0.46 11.52 5.56
CA HIS A 136 -0.51 10.68 4.88
C HIS A 136 0.18 9.82 3.82
N ASN A 137 -0.06 8.52 3.89
CA ASN A 137 0.27 7.55 2.86
C ASN A 137 -1.01 6.89 2.38
N GLY A 138 -1.15 6.78 1.06
CA GLY A 138 -2.28 6.14 0.42
C GLY A 138 -2.15 4.63 0.48
N GLN A 139 -3.21 3.92 0.08
CA GLN A 139 -3.23 2.46 0.12
C GLN A 139 -4.15 1.89 -0.95
N ASN A 140 -3.72 0.83 -1.62
CA ASN A 140 -4.57 -0.04 -2.43
C ASN A 140 -4.60 -1.42 -1.81
N LEU A 141 -5.79 -2.04 -1.78
CA LEU A 141 -5.97 -3.43 -1.38
C LEU A 141 -6.60 -4.22 -2.51
N GLY A 142 -6.25 -5.49 -2.58
CA GLY A 142 -6.82 -6.44 -3.51
C GLY A 142 -6.77 -7.83 -2.91
N TYR A 143 -7.75 -8.65 -3.23
CA TYR A 143 -7.75 -10.04 -2.79
C TYR A 143 -8.17 -10.98 -3.92
N ILE A 144 -7.68 -12.21 -3.85
CA ILE A 144 -8.12 -13.33 -4.68
C ILE A 144 -8.58 -14.44 -3.74
N ASN A 145 -9.77 -14.96 -3.99
CA ASN A 145 -10.31 -16.14 -3.32
C ASN A 145 -10.24 -17.36 -4.24
N SER A 146 -9.96 -18.53 -3.66
CA SER A 146 -9.93 -19.80 -4.37
C SER A 146 -10.50 -20.91 -3.49
N SER A 147 -11.23 -21.85 -4.08
CA SER A 147 -11.61 -23.10 -3.40
C SER A 147 -10.43 -24.09 -3.31
N ALA A 148 -9.35 -23.86 -4.07
CA ALA A 148 -8.14 -24.67 -4.08
C ALA A 148 -6.91 -23.94 -3.51
N ASN A 149 -6.06 -24.67 -2.79
CA ASN A 149 -4.85 -24.17 -2.15
C ASN A 149 -3.64 -24.09 -3.11
N ASN A 150 -3.81 -23.47 -4.26
CA ASN A 150 -2.79 -23.44 -5.32
C ASN A 150 -2.71 -22.08 -6.02
N ILE A 151 -3.02 -21.00 -5.30
CA ILE A 151 -2.95 -19.63 -5.84
C ILE A 151 -1.51 -19.35 -6.30
N ASN A 152 -1.33 -19.08 -7.58
CA ASN A 152 -0.08 -18.58 -8.12
C ASN A 152 0.12 -17.13 -7.69
N ILE A 153 0.91 -16.92 -6.64
CA ILE A 153 1.16 -15.62 -6.00
C ILE A 153 1.65 -14.55 -6.99
N THR A 154 2.54 -14.92 -7.92
CA THR A 154 3.08 -13.96 -8.89
C THR A 154 2.00 -13.47 -9.84
N LEU A 155 1.21 -14.40 -10.39
CA LEU A 155 0.09 -14.08 -11.27
C LEU A 155 -1.01 -13.30 -10.51
N ALA A 156 -1.29 -13.68 -9.27
CA ALA A 156 -2.26 -13.02 -8.41
C ALA A 156 -1.92 -11.53 -8.19
N MET A 157 -0.65 -11.23 -7.86
CA MET A 157 -0.19 -9.83 -7.73
C MET A 157 -0.35 -9.06 -9.04
N GLN A 158 0.04 -9.64 -10.18
CA GLN A 158 -0.09 -8.99 -11.49
C GLN A 158 -1.55 -8.70 -11.85
N GLN A 159 -2.45 -9.66 -11.60
CA GLN A 159 -3.87 -9.51 -11.83
C GLN A 159 -4.47 -8.40 -10.96
N LEU A 160 -4.10 -8.33 -9.67
CA LEU A 160 -4.59 -7.28 -8.77
C LEU A 160 -4.09 -5.90 -9.16
N ILE A 161 -2.81 -5.75 -9.54
CA ILE A 161 -2.26 -4.47 -10.02
C ILE A 161 -2.99 -4.02 -11.29
N MET A 162 -3.24 -4.93 -12.22
CA MET A 162 -4.00 -4.63 -13.43
C MET A 162 -5.48 -4.35 -13.14
N HIS A 163 -6.07 -5.02 -12.15
CA HIS A 163 -7.44 -4.78 -11.71
C HIS A 163 -7.60 -3.34 -11.21
N TRP A 164 -6.71 -2.90 -10.32
CA TRP A 164 -6.64 -1.51 -9.86
C TRP A 164 -6.50 -0.52 -11.02
N TYR A 165 -5.59 -0.79 -11.95
CA TYR A 165 -5.38 0.10 -13.10
C TYR A 165 -6.57 0.12 -14.07
N ASN A 166 -7.28 -1.00 -14.22
CA ASN A 166 -8.39 -1.13 -15.16
C ASN A 166 -9.61 -0.29 -14.76
N GLU A 167 -9.66 0.23 -13.53
CA GLU A 167 -10.64 1.26 -13.14
C GLU A 167 -10.54 2.52 -14.03
N VAL A 168 -9.43 2.74 -14.75
CA VAL A 168 -9.31 3.78 -15.78
C VAL A 168 -10.43 3.74 -16.84
N ALA A 169 -11.02 2.57 -17.08
CA ALA A 169 -12.15 2.43 -17.99
C ALA A 169 -13.43 3.12 -17.49
N LEU A 170 -13.53 3.34 -16.17
CA LEU A 170 -14.64 4.04 -15.50
C LEU A 170 -14.31 5.51 -15.24
N TYR A 171 -13.04 5.90 -15.35
CA TYR A 171 -12.58 7.25 -15.08
C TYR A 171 -12.88 8.20 -16.26
N ASN A 172 -13.28 9.44 -15.96
CA ASN A 172 -13.39 10.52 -16.95
C ASN A 172 -12.28 11.56 -16.71
N SER A 173 -11.53 11.92 -17.76
CA SER A 173 -10.44 12.91 -17.67
C SER A 173 -10.86 14.30 -17.21
N GLU A 174 -12.14 14.64 -17.26
CA GLU A 174 -12.68 15.87 -16.65
C GLU A 174 -12.49 15.89 -15.12
N TRP A 175 -12.36 14.73 -14.48
CA TRP A 175 -12.19 14.60 -13.03
C TRP A 175 -10.76 14.84 -12.56
N ILE A 176 -9.81 15.11 -13.48
CA ILE A 176 -8.38 15.22 -13.13
C ILE A 176 -8.08 16.30 -12.10
N TYR A 177 -8.93 17.34 -12.01
CA TYR A 177 -8.86 18.43 -11.03
C TYR A 177 -9.97 18.37 -9.98
N ASP A 178 -10.89 17.42 -10.09
CA ASP A 178 -12.07 17.30 -9.23
C ASP A 178 -12.22 15.84 -8.78
N THR A 179 -11.40 15.52 -7.78
CA THR A 179 -11.25 14.20 -7.14
C THR A 179 -12.32 13.90 -6.09
N GLN A 180 -13.45 14.60 -6.14
CA GLN A 180 -14.61 14.30 -5.29
C GLN A 180 -15.05 12.84 -5.43
N ASP A 181 -15.62 12.30 -4.35
CA ASP A 181 -16.26 11.00 -4.40
C ASP A 181 -17.53 11.09 -5.26
N ARG A 182 -17.59 10.26 -6.31
CA ARG A 182 -18.71 10.18 -7.26
C ARG A 182 -19.47 8.87 -7.12
N GLY A 183 -19.16 8.05 -6.11
CA GLY A 183 -19.66 6.68 -6.00
C GLY A 183 -19.11 5.71 -7.06
N VAL A 184 -18.16 6.16 -7.89
CA VAL A 184 -17.50 5.33 -8.91
C VAL A 184 -16.16 4.84 -8.36
N LYS A 185 -15.92 3.53 -8.46
CA LYS A 185 -14.70 2.89 -7.95
C LYS A 185 -13.53 3.16 -8.90
N VAL A 186 -12.86 4.30 -8.69
CA VAL A 186 -11.63 4.72 -9.41
C VAL A 186 -10.47 5.06 -8.48
N GLY A 187 -10.64 4.87 -7.18
CA GLY A 187 -9.68 5.25 -6.15
C GLY A 187 -8.35 4.51 -6.29
N HIS A 188 -8.37 3.24 -6.70
CA HIS A 188 -7.13 2.49 -6.87
C HIS A 188 -6.36 2.98 -8.09
N TYR A 189 -7.04 3.20 -9.22
CA TYR A 189 -6.42 3.76 -10.42
C TYR A 189 -5.79 5.13 -10.15
N THR A 190 -6.57 6.05 -9.59
CA THR A 190 -6.12 7.43 -9.32
C THR A 190 -4.91 7.46 -8.38
N GLN A 191 -4.87 6.62 -7.34
CA GLN A 191 -3.68 6.47 -6.50
C GLN A 191 -2.47 5.95 -7.29
N MET A 192 -2.65 4.95 -8.17
CA MET A 192 -1.54 4.42 -8.98
C MET A 192 -0.93 5.48 -9.91
N VAL A 193 -1.74 6.41 -10.42
CA VAL A 193 -1.31 7.46 -11.35
C VAL A 193 -1.21 8.85 -10.72
N TRP A 194 -1.20 8.92 -9.39
CA TRP A 194 -1.04 10.19 -8.69
C TRP A 194 0.36 10.76 -8.90
N ALA A 195 0.48 11.97 -9.46
CA ALA A 195 1.76 12.49 -9.94
C ALA A 195 2.82 12.59 -8.84
N ASP A 196 2.43 13.06 -7.65
CA ASP A 196 3.36 13.34 -6.55
C ASP A 196 3.77 12.09 -5.75
N THR A 197 2.98 11.02 -5.85
CA THR A 197 3.32 9.71 -5.27
C THR A 197 4.53 9.13 -5.99
N HIS A 198 5.59 8.86 -5.24
CA HIS A 198 6.87 8.39 -5.79
C HIS A 198 7.56 7.32 -4.94
N LYS A 199 6.88 6.84 -3.89
CA LYS A 199 7.28 5.71 -3.05
C LYS A 199 6.17 4.68 -3.01
N ILE A 200 6.54 3.40 -3.06
CA ILE A 200 5.62 2.27 -2.89
C ILE A 200 6.28 1.18 -2.06
N GLY A 201 5.51 0.56 -1.19
CA GLY A 201 5.89 -0.67 -0.50
C GLY A 201 4.63 -1.51 -0.25
N CYS A 202 4.74 -2.82 -0.41
CA CYS A 202 3.57 -3.70 -0.37
C CYS A 202 3.78 -4.88 0.58
N GLY A 203 2.69 -5.40 1.14
CA GLY A 203 2.66 -6.61 1.95
C GLY A 203 1.62 -7.59 1.41
N ALA A 204 1.82 -8.89 1.65
CA ALA A 204 0.92 -9.92 1.19
C ALA A 204 0.82 -11.07 2.19
N VAL A 205 -0.38 -11.65 2.28
CA VAL A 205 -0.65 -12.82 3.11
C VAL A 205 -1.51 -13.82 2.34
N HIS A 206 -1.37 -15.09 2.71
CA HIS A 206 -2.23 -16.16 2.28
C HIS A 206 -2.83 -16.83 3.51
N TYR A 207 -4.15 -16.95 3.58
CA TYR A 207 -4.84 -17.48 4.75
C TYR A 207 -6.16 -18.15 4.35
N THR A 208 -6.89 -18.71 5.32
CA THR A 208 -8.15 -19.39 5.03
C THR A 208 -9.31 -18.73 5.73
N VAL A 209 -10.40 -18.52 4.99
CA VAL A 209 -11.65 -17.94 5.50
C VAL A 209 -12.74 -19.01 5.45
N ASN A 210 -13.42 -19.23 6.57
CA ASN A 210 -14.62 -20.04 6.62
C ASN A 210 -15.82 -19.15 6.27
N LYS A 211 -16.62 -19.56 5.30
CA LYS A 211 -17.86 -18.86 4.92
C LYS A 211 -19.04 -19.38 5.73
N SER A 212 -20.11 -18.60 5.76
CA SER A 212 -21.34 -18.92 6.51
C SER A 212 -22.02 -20.20 6.05
N ASP A 213 -21.78 -20.63 4.80
CA ASP A 213 -22.27 -21.88 4.22
C ASP A 213 -21.40 -23.11 4.59
N GLY A 214 -20.40 -22.94 5.46
CA GLY A 214 -19.47 -24.00 5.87
C GLY A 214 -18.35 -24.25 4.86
N SER A 215 -18.33 -23.57 3.72
CA SER A 215 -17.24 -23.70 2.74
C SER A 215 -15.97 -23.02 3.24
N LYS A 216 -14.83 -23.64 2.93
CA LYS A 216 -13.50 -23.11 3.25
C LYS A 216 -12.86 -22.54 1.99
N TRP A 217 -12.43 -21.29 2.07
CA TRP A 217 -11.78 -20.59 0.96
C TRP A 217 -10.34 -20.22 1.33
N TYR A 218 -9.47 -20.28 0.34
CA TYR A 218 -8.11 -19.78 0.40
C TYR A 218 -8.10 -18.35 -0.12
N GLU A 219 -7.62 -17.42 0.71
CA GLU A 219 -7.58 -16.00 0.39
C GLU A 219 -6.13 -15.55 0.29
N PHE A 220 -5.81 -14.90 -0.83
CA PHE A 220 -4.59 -14.13 -1.01
C PHE A 220 -4.96 -12.64 -0.89
N LEU A 221 -4.43 -11.96 0.12
CA LEU A 221 -4.60 -10.52 0.33
C LEU A 221 -3.30 -9.79 -0.01
N PHE A 222 -3.41 -8.74 -0.81
CA PHE A 222 -2.30 -7.91 -1.26
C PHE A 222 -2.60 -6.45 -0.94
N VAL A 223 -1.68 -5.79 -0.23
CA VAL A 223 -1.79 -4.41 0.24
C VAL A 223 -0.58 -3.64 -0.26
N CYS A 224 -0.78 -2.51 -0.91
CA CYS A 224 0.29 -1.58 -1.28
C CYS A 224 0.07 -0.23 -0.64
N ASN A 225 1.07 0.30 0.06
CA ASN A 225 1.09 1.65 0.59
C ASN A 225 1.88 2.59 -0.34
N TYR A 226 1.43 3.83 -0.46
CA TYR A 226 1.91 4.83 -1.42
C TYR A 226 2.34 6.12 -0.72
N GLY A 227 3.56 6.59 -0.98
CA GLY A 227 4.16 7.75 -0.30
C GLY A 227 4.64 8.87 -1.24
N PRO A 228 4.30 10.15 -0.96
CA PRO A 228 3.12 10.56 -0.19
C PRO A 228 1.84 9.98 -0.82
N GLY A 229 0.78 9.90 -0.02
CA GLY A 229 -0.53 9.45 -0.51
C GLY A 229 -1.10 10.38 -1.57
N GLY A 230 -1.95 9.81 -2.42
CA GLY A 230 -2.75 10.55 -3.39
C GLY A 230 -4.20 10.69 -2.93
N ASN A 231 -5.10 10.91 -3.89
CA ASN A 231 -6.55 10.99 -3.69
C ASN A 231 -6.98 12.05 -2.65
N TYR A 232 -6.21 13.13 -2.56
CA TYR A 232 -6.63 14.30 -1.81
C TYR A 232 -7.78 14.99 -2.53
N LEU A 233 -8.85 15.26 -1.78
CA LEU A 233 -10.02 15.98 -2.29
C LEU A 233 -9.61 17.39 -2.74
N GLY A 234 -9.96 17.74 -3.97
CA GLY A 234 -9.65 19.04 -4.57
C GLY A 234 -8.25 19.17 -5.16
N GLU A 235 -7.37 18.20 -4.93
CA GLU A 235 -6.05 18.16 -5.56
C GLU A 235 -6.08 17.35 -6.87
N PRO A 236 -5.30 17.76 -7.89
CA PRO A 236 -5.31 17.05 -9.15
C PRO A 236 -4.56 15.72 -9.10
N VAL A 237 -5.08 14.70 -9.79
CA VAL A 237 -4.41 13.40 -9.95
C VAL A 237 -3.03 13.59 -10.58
N TYR A 238 -2.97 14.38 -11.65
CA TYR A 238 -1.73 14.87 -12.26
C TYR A 238 -2.03 16.12 -13.08
N LYS A 239 -0.99 16.85 -13.48
CA LYS A 239 -1.14 18.05 -14.31
C LYS A 239 -1.02 17.66 -15.79
N PRO A 240 -2.04 17.91 -16.62
CA PRO A 240 -1.95 17.71 -18.06
C PRO A 240 -0.86 18.57 -18.71
N GLY A 241 -0.24 18.06 -19.78
CA GLY A 241 0.68 18.80 -20.62
C GLY A 241 1.72 17.92 -21.30
N THR A 242 2.68 18.55 -21.97
CA THR A 242 3.80 17.84 -22.61
C THR A 242 4.53 16.94 -21.60
N PRO A 243 4.73 15.65 -21.90
CA PRO A 243 5.37 14.73 -20.96
C PRO A 243 6.70 15.27 -20.43
N GLY A 244 6.80 15.37 -19.11
CA GLY A 244 8.01 15.81 -18.41
C GLY A 244 8.28 17.32 -18.41
N SER A 245 7.47 18.14 -19.09
CA SER A 245 7.68 19.59 -19.13
C SER A 245 7.40 20.31 -17.81
N GLY A 246 6.73 19.63 -16.88
CA GLY A 246 6.48 20.11 -15.52
C GLY A 246 7.42 19.50 -14.48
N CYS A 247 8.48 18.79 -14.90
CA CYS A 247 9.50 18.33 -13.96
C CYS A 247 10.34 19.50 -13.47
N THR A 248 10.45 19.67 -12.16
CA THR A 248 11.39 20.61 -11.55
C THR A 248 12.84 20.24 -11.88
N ASP A 249 13.77 21.19 -11.90
CA ASP A 249 15.18 20.98 -12.26
C ASP A 249 15.84 19.81 -11.51
N LYS A 250 15.51 19.62 -10.22
CA LYS A 250 16.04 18.51 -9.40
C LYS A 250 15.51 17.12 -9.78
N LEU A 251 14.42 17.05 -10.55
CA LEU A 251 13.71 15.82 -10.95
C LEU A 251 13.56 15.73 -12.48
N ALA A 252 14.45 16.37 -13.23
CA ALA A 252 14.41 16.44 -14.69
C ALA A 252 14.04 15.09 -15.34
N SER A 253 13.21 15.13 -16.39
CA SER A 253 12.85 13.94 -17.16
C SER A 253 14.02 13.51 -18.04
N SER A 254 14.73 12.45 -17.65
CA SER A 254 15.81 11.85 -18.44
C SER A 254 15.43 10.49 -19.03
N ASN A 255 14.13 10.16 -19.04
CA ASN A 255 13.64 8.85 -19.46
C ASN A 255 12.67 8.98 -20.65
N ARG A 256 12.50 7.87 -21.39
CA ARG A 256 11.62 7.79 -22.57
C ARG A 256 10.12 7.91 -22.24
N CYS A 257 9.77 8.02 -20.96
CA CYS A 257 8.40 8.08 -20.48
C CYS A 257 7.93 9.49 -20.16
N GLY A 258 8.81 10.50 -20.21
CA GLY A 258 8.45 11.86 -19.79
C GLY A 258 8.12 11.95 -18.29
N MET A 259 8.57 10.99 -17.47
CA MET A 259 8.33 11.01 -16.03
C MET A 259 9.47 11.72 -15.30
N CYS A 260 9.17 12.37 -14.18
CA CYS A 260 10.15 13.11 -13.39
C CYS A 260 10.97 12.18 -12.50
N GLY A 261 12.29 12.22 -12.66
CA GLY A 261 13.24 11.38 -11.91
C GLY A 261 13.76 10.16 -12.69
N ARG A 262 14.47 9.30 -11.97
CA ARG A 262 15.19 8.14 -12.52
C ARG A 262 14.59 6.84 -12.04
N PHE A 263 14.60 5.85 -12.92
CA PHE A 263 14.28 4.47 -12.56
C PHE A 263 15.40 3.90 -11.67
N THR A 264 15.01 3.25 -10.58
CA THR A 264 15.95 2.58 -9.68
C THR A 264 15.55 1.10 -9.54
N ASN A 265 16.52 0.28 -9.14
CA ASN A 265 16.24 -1.10 -8.79
C ASN A 265 15.60 -1.16 -7.39
N ALA A 266 14.58 -2.00 -7.23
CA ALA A 266 13.92 -2.24 -5.95
C ALA A 266 14.82 -2.98 -4.95
N SER A 267 15.89 -3.62 -5.42
CA SER A 267 16.93 -4.23 -4.56
C SER A 267 17.92 -3.21 -3.98
N ALA A 268 17.84 -1.94 -4.37
CA ALA A 268 18.71 -0.91 -3.81
C ALA A 268 18.49 -0.85 -2.29
N ASP A 269 19.59 -0.84 -1.54
CA ASP A 269 19.47 -0.67 -0.10
C ASP A 269 18.99 0.75 0.21
N ASP A 270 17.90 0.84 0.95
CA ASP A 270 17.30 2.07 1.44
C ASP A 270 17.65 2.31 2.92
N GLY A 271 18.46 1.42 3.52
CA GLY A 271 18.94 1.51 4.90
C GLY A 271 17.85 1.24 5.93
N TYR A 272 16.64 0.87 5.52
CA TYR A 272 15.54 0.63 6.44
C TYR A 272 15.74 -0.68 7.20
N GLN A 273 15.64 -0.60 8.53
CA GLN A 273 15.66 -1.75 9.42
C GLN A 273 14.29 -1.88 10.08
N PRO A 274 13.57 -3.00 9.88
CA PRO A 274 12.24 -3.16 10.42
C PRO A 274 12.28 -3.29 11.95
N PHE A 275 11.36 -2.60 12.63
CA PHE A 275 11.30 -2.63 14.10
C PHE A 275 10.98 -4.04 14.64
N PHE A 276 10.12 -4.78 13.93
CA PHE A 276 9.83 -6.18 14.20
C PHE A 276 10.31 -7.07 13.06
N LYS A 277 10.74 -8.30 13.38
CA LYS A 277 10.94 -9.34 12.37
C LYS A 277 9.57 -9.95 12.05
N LEU A 278 9.11 -9.75 10.81
CA LEU A 278 7.84 -10.27 10.28
C LEU A 278 8.02 -11.65 9.65
#